data_AF-A0A3C1WF03-F1
#
_entry.id   AF-A0A3C1WF03-F1
#
_cell.length_a   1.000
_cell.length_b   1.000
_cell.length_c   1.000
_cell.angle_alpha   90.00
_cell.angle_beta   90.00
_cell.angle_gamma   90.00
#
_symmetry.space_group_name_H-M   'P 1'
#
loop_
_entity.id
_entity.type
_entity.pdbx_description
1 polymer ?
#
loop_
_entity_poly.entity_id
_entity_poly.type
_entity_poly.pdbx_seq_one_letter_code
_entity_poly.pdbx_strand_id
1 'polypeptide(L)'
;MAAAAQTDTSNSTPKKSEGWAYTWATIGTLPFVFGIGEIISSDKGEGYRTFKDNLGFFGGALIGPSLGQFYAGSIGTGFGGILIRAVGAGSFSYIVLSKLDGGHEGEDYTVHYILSGFYAAGTIYSLIDTHYAVRRANETHNAMQIGFAPTLLPTSDGLKPGAIAWAKF
;
A
#
# COMPACT_ATOMS: atom_id res chain seq x y z
N MET A 1 -14.67 52.33 6.29
CA MET A 1 -14.97 51.13 5.48
C MET A 1 -13.93 50.08 5.85
N ALA A 2 -14.32 49.07 6.63
CA ALA A 2 -13.41 48.03 7.10
C ALA A 2 -13.26 46.96 6.01
N ALA A 3 -12.02 46.70 5.58
CA ALA A 3 -11.71 45.59 4.69
C ALA A 3 -11.95 44.29 5.47
N ALA A 4 -12.94 43.51 5.05
CA ALA A 4 -13.15 42.16 5.57
C ALA A 4 -11.92 41.33 5.18
N ALA A 5 -11.19 40.85 6.19
CA ALA A 5 -10.12 39.90 6.00
C ALA A 5 -10.71 38.65 5.32
N GLN A 6 -10.29 38.40 4.09
CA GLN A 6 -10.62 37.21 3.34
C GLN A 6 -9.93 36.04 4.04
N THR A 7 -10.67 35.34 4.89
CA THR A 7 -10.21 34.10 5.53
C THR A 7 -10.01 33.08 4.41
N ASP A 8 -8.76 32.92 4.01
CA ASP A 8 -8.34 31.98 2.99
C ASP A 8 -8.49 30.56 3.58
N THR A 9 -9.71 30.04 3.57
CA THR A 9 -10.00 28.63 3.84
C THR A 9 -9.58 27.82 2.63
N SER A 10 -8.29 27.86 2.30
CA SER A 10 -7.73 26.94 1.33
C SER A 10 -7.91 25.54 1.92
N ASN A 11 -8.88 24.80 1.40
CA ASN A 11 -9.07 23.37 1.61
C ASN A 11 -7.88 22.62 0.99
N SER A 12 -6.65 22.89 1.43
CA SER A 12 -5.49 22.08 1.11
C SER A 12 -5.66 20.78 1.88
N THR A 13 -5.98 19.71 1.18
CA THR A 13 -5.96 18.37 1.76
C THR A 13 -4.58 18.16 2.40
N PRO A 14 -4.52 17.69 3.66
CA PRO A 14 -3.25 17.61 4.37
C PRO A 14 -2.26 16.72 3.61
N LYS A 15 -1.03 17.20 3.47
CA LYS A 15 0.08 16.48 2.82
C LYS A 15 0.22 15.09 3.47
N LYS A 16 0.20 14.04 2.65
CA LYS A 16 0.35 12.67 3.14
C LYS A 16 1.76 12.47 3.69
N SER A 17 1.86 11.84 4.87
CA SER A 17 3.13 11.61 5.54
C SER A 17 3.76 10.29 5.10
N GLU A 18 5.00 10.35 4.61
CA GLU A 18 5.79 9.16 4.27
C GLU A 18 6.04 8.28 5.50
N GLY A 19 6.30 8.89 6.65
CA GLY A 19 6.50 8.17 7.91
C GLY A 19 5.28 7.35 8.29
N TRP A 20 4.06 7.90 8.15
CA TRP A 20 2.84 7.14 8.39
C TRP A 20 2.64 5.99 7.40
N ALA A 21 2.94 6.21 6.12
CA ALA A 21 2.85 5.16 5.10
C ALA A 21 3.81 3.99 5.39
N TYR A 22 5.04 4.29 5.83
CA TYR A 22 6.00 3.27 6.27
C TYR A 22 5.58 2.56 7.55
N THR A 23 5.03 3.28 8.53
CA THR A 23 4.49 2.69 9.76
C THR A 23 3.42 1.65 9.43
N TRP A 24 2.47 1.99 8.55
CA TRP A 24 1.43 1.05 8.13
C TRP A 24 2.00 -0.17 7.39
N ALA A 25 2.94 0.05 6.47
CA ALA A 25 3.60 -1.04 5.75
C ALA A 25 4.37 -1.97 6.70
N THR A 26 5.08 -1.40 7.68
CA THR A 26 5.93 -2.14 8.64
C THR A 26 5.07 -2.92 9.64
N ILE A 27 4.08 -2.28 10.26
CA ILE A 27 3.16 -2.93 11.21
C ILE A 27 2.46 -4.11 10.54
N GLY A 28 2.01 -3.94 9.30
CA GLY A 28 1.38 -5.03 8.57
C GLY A 28 2.33 -6.17 8.16
N THR A 29 3.65 -5.95 8.15
CA THR A 29 4.66 -6.96 7.81
C THR A 29 5.09 -7.79 9.03
N LEU A 30 5.08 -7.20 10.23
CA LEU A 30 5.53 -7.86 11.47
C LEU A 30 4.86 -9.22 11.73
N PRO A 31 3.53 -9.37 11.58
CA PRO A 31 2.84 -10.67 11.68
C PRO A 31 3.53 -11.82 10.94
N PHE A 32 4.02 -11.55 9.72
CA PHE A 32 4.69 -12.56 8.91
C PHE A 32 6.02 -12.99 9.51
N VAL A 33 6.84 -12.01 9.91
CA VAL A 33 8.20 -12.23 10.39
C VAL A 33 8.17 -13.00 11.70
N PHE A 34 7.28 -12.60 12.62
CA PHE A 34 7.08 -13.31 13.88
C PHE A 34 6.49 -14.71 13.66
N GLY A 35 5.48 -14.84 12.80
CA GLY A 35 4.85 -16.13 12.52
C GLY A 35 5.81 -17.15 11.91
N ILE A 36 6.68 -16.74 10.98
CA ILE A 36 7.72 -17.63 10.43
C ILE A 36 8.75 -18.02 11.51
N GLY A 37 9.18 -17.07 12.33
CA GLY A 37 10.13 -17.33 13.41
C GLY A 37 9.60 -18.40 14.37
N GLU A 38 8.33 -18.30 14.74
CA GLU A 38 7.64 -19.26 15.62
C GLU A 38 7.61 -20.66 15.00
N ILE A 39 7.23 -20.78 13.73
CA ILE A 39 7.16 -22.07 13.00
C ILE A 39 8.54 -22.74 12.88
N ILE A 40 9.58 -21.97 12.61
CA ILE A 40 10.96 -22.50 12.50
C ILE A 40 11.45 -22.99 13.87
N SER A 41 11.04 -22.32 14.95
CA SER A 41 11.47 -22.64 16.32
C SER A 41 10.67 -23.75 16.99
N SER A 42 9.48 -24.07 16.49
CA SER A 42 8.59 -25.07 17.08
C SER A 42 8.94 -26.51 16.71
N ASP A 43 8.68 -27.44 17.62
CA ASP A 43 8.77 -28.88 17.34
C ASP A 43 7.80 -29.28 16.21
N LYS A 44 8.18 -30.27 15.39
CA LYS A 44 7.48 -30.64 14.14
C LYS A 44 5.95 -30.79 14.28
N GLY A 45 5.48 -31.33 15.41
CA GLY A 45 4.05 -31.50 15.68
C GLY A 45 3.31 -30.22 16.11
N GLU A 46 3.98 -29.33 16.83
CA GLU A 46 3.42 -28.04 17.25
C GLU A 46 3.47 -27.01 16.12
N GLY A 47 4.55 -27.01 15.33
CA GLY A 47 4.71 -26.10 14.19
C GLY A 47 3.65 -26.26 13.11
N TYR A 48 3.20 -27.49 12.86
CA TYR A 48 2.09 -27.75 11.95
C TYR A 48 0.78 -27.13 12.42
N ARG A 49 0.47 -27.27 13.71
CA ARG A 49 -0.75 -26.74 14.31
C ARG A 49 -0.70 -25.21 14.37
N THR A 50 0.42 -24.63 14.82
CA THR A 50 0.64 -23.18 14.85
C THR A 50 0.54 -22.57 13.45
N PHE A 51 1.11 -23.20 12.42
CA PHE A 51 1.01 -22.71 11.04
C PHE A 51 -0.44 -22.73 10.53
N LYS A 52 -1.17 -23.83 10.76
CA LYS A 52 -2.56 -23.99 10.32
C LYS A 52 -3.52 -23.03 11.03
N ASP A 53 -3.35 -22.87 12.35
CA ASP A 53 -4.18 -21.98 13.17
C ASP A 53 -3.91 -20.50 12.84
N ASN A 54 -2.70 -20.17 12.37
CA ASN A 54 -2.31 -18.81 11.99
C ASN A 54 -2.38 -18.52 10.48
N LEU A 55 -2.92 -19.41 9.64
CA LEU A 55 -3.00 -19.21 8.19
C LEU A 55 -3.74 -17.91 7.82
N GLY A 56 -4.77 -17.54 8.58
CA GLY A 56 -5.46 -16.25 8.43
C GLY A 56 -4.59 -15.03 8.79
N PHE A 57 -3.68 -15.19 9.74
CA PHE A 57 -2.70 -14.17 10.15
C PHE A 57 -1.64 -13.95 9.05
N PHE A 58 -1.21 -15.03 8.39
CA PHE A 58 -0.38 -14.97 7.17
C PHE A 58 -1.11 -14.29 6.00
N GLY A 59 -2.44 -14.38 5.93
CA GLY A 59 -3.25 -13.59 5.00
C GLY A 59 -3.13 -12.07 5.23
N GLY A 60 -3.06 -11.64 6.50
CA GLY A 60 -2.82 -10.23 6.86
C GLY A 60 -1.44 -9.72 6.42
N ALA A 61 -0.43 -10.59 6.52
CA ALA A 61 0.93 -10.31 6.03
C ALA A 61 1.02 -10.09 4.50
N LEU A 62 0.10 -10.67 3.73
CA LEU A 62 -0.01 -10.39 2.29
C LEU A 62 -0.52 -8.98 2.03
N ILE A 63 -1.27 -8.37 2.94
CA ILE A 63 -1.85 -7.05 2.74
C ILE A 63 -0.95 -5.97 3.34
N GLY A 64 -0.28 -6.28 4.44
CA GLY A 64 0.51 -5.36 5.26
C GLY A 64 1.45 -4.42 4.50
N PRO A 65 2.47 -4.94 3.80
CA PRO A 65 3.38 -4.14 2.97
C PRO A 65 2.71 -3.21 1.95
N SER A 66 1.49 -3.54 1.48
CA SER A 66 0.73 -2.71 0.54
C SER A 66 -0.18 -1.68 1.22
N LEU A 67 -0.31 -1.69 2.56
CA LEU A 67 -1.07 -0.66 3.28
C LEU A 67 -0.50 0.75 3.06
N GLY A 68 0.82 0.88 2.91
CA GLY A 68 1.47 2.14 2.53
C GLY A 68 1.04 2.65 1.15
N GLN A 69 0.91 1.75 0.17
CA GLN A 69 0.42 2.08 -1.17
C GLN A 69 -1.07 2.44 -1.16
N PHE A 70 -1.90 1.74 -0.37
CA PHE A 70 -3.30 2.10 -0.20
C PHE A 70 -3.46 3.46 0.48
N TYR A 71 -2.67 3.75 1.52
CA TYR A 71 -2.62 5.07 2.14
C TYR A 71 -2.24 6.15 1.12
N ALA A 72 -1.28 5.88 0.23
CA ALA A 72 -0.91 6.78 -0.86
C ALA A 72 -2.01 6.95 -1.92
N GLY A 73 -2.99 6.05 -2.01
CA GLY A 73 -4.04 6.04 -3.03
C GLY A 73 -3.68 5.25 -4.29
N SER A 74 -2.58 4.48 -4.25
CA SER A 74 -2.08 3.67 -5.37
C SER A 74 -2.66 2.26 -5.31
N ILE A 75 -3.98 2.14 -5.44
CA ILE A 75 -4.72 0.87 -5.24
C ILE A 75 -4.26 -0.23 -6.21
N GLY A 76 -4.03 0.11 -7.49
CA GLY A 76 -3.58 -0.86 -8.50
C GLY A 76 -2.23 -1.48 -8.16
N THR A 77 -1.24 -0.66 -7.77
CA THR A 77 0.07 -1.14 -7.35
C THR A 77 0.00 -1.94 -6.05
N GLY A 78 -0.90 -1.53 -5.13
CA GLY A 78 -1.24 -2.28 -3.93
C GLY A 78 -1.65 -3.73 -4.23
N PHE A 79 -2.67 -3.91 -5.07
CA PHE A 79 -3.12 -5.25 -5.45
C PHE A 79 -2.08 -6.06 -6.25
N GLY A 80 -1.32 -5.41 -7.14
CA GLY A 80 -0.21 -6.06 -7.85
C GLY A 80 0.84 -6.61 -6.89
N GLY A 81 1.22 -5.82 -5.87
CA GLY A 81 2.15 -6.24 -4.83
C GLY A 81 1.59 -7.39 -3.97
N ILE A 82 0.29 -7.38 -3.67
CA ILE A 82 -0.39 -8.48 -2.96
C ILE A 82 -0.32 -9.78 -3.77
N LEU A 83 -0.61 -9.74 -5.08
CA LEU A 83 -0.61 -10.92 -5.95
C LEU A 83 0.78 -11.58 -6.02
N ILE A 84 1.83 -10.80 -6.23
CA ILE A 84 3.22 -11.30 -6.28
C ILE A 84 3.59 -11.97 -4.95
N ARG A 85 3.22 -11.35 -3.83
CA ARG A 85 3.48 -11.90 -2.50
C ARG A 85 2.63 -13.13 -2.20
N ALA A 86 1.39 -13.20 -2.68
CA ALA A 86 0.52 -14.36 -2.51
C ALA A 86 1.11 -15.60 -3.19
N VAL A 87 1.69 -15.45 -4.39
CA VAL A 87 2.38 -16.55 -5.08
C VAL A 87 3.57 -17.05 -4.28
N GLY A 88 4.39 -16.13 -3.75
CA GLY A 88 5.55 -16.50 -2.93
C GLY A 88 5.19 -17.11 -1.58
N ALA A 89 4.22 -16.55 -0.88
CA ALA A 89 3.73 -17.08 0.39
C ALA A 89 3.04 -18.44 0.22
N GLY A 90 2.29 -18.64 -0.86
CA GLY A 90 1.69 -19.92 -1.19
C GLY A 90 2.74 -20.99 -1.45
N SER A 91 3.80 -20.64 -2.19
CA SER A 91 4.93 -21.55 -2.46
C SER A 91 5.72 -21.87 -1.18
N PHE A 92 5.95 -20.88 -0.32
CA PHE A 92 6.58 -21.08 0.98
C PHE A 92 5.75 -22.00 1.89
N SER A 93 4.45 -21.72 2.00
CA SER A 93 3.48 -22.53 2.75
C SER A 93 3.50 -23.98 2.30
N TYR A 94 3.55 -24.22 0.99
CA TYR A 94 3.66 -25.56 0.42
C TYR A 94 4.95 -26.27 0.87
N ILE A 95 6.12 -25.62 0.78
CA ILE A 95 7.39 -26.20 1.25
C ILE A 95 7.30 -26.57 2.73
N VAL A 96 6.77 -25.67 3.57
CA VAL A 96 6.66 -25.90 5.01
C VAL A 96 5.76 -27.10 5.29
N LEU A 97 4.57 -27.16 4.68
CA LEU A 97 3.66 -28.29 4.84
C LEU A 97 4.27 -29.61 4.36
N SER A 98 4.87 -29.65 3.18
CA SER A 98 5.51 -30.87 2.65
C SER A 98 6.65 -31.37 3.55
N LYS A 99 7.43 -30.46 4.14
CA LYS A 99 8.49 -30.83 5.09
C LYS A 99 7.96 -31.31 6.44
N LEU A 100 6.84 -30.77 6.91
CA LEU A 100 6.21 -31.17 8.17
C LEU A 100 5.48 -32.51 8.05
N ASP A 101 4.86 -32.80 6.90
CA ASP A 101 4.19 -34.08 6.60
C ASP A 101 5.17 -35.23 6.29
N GLY A 102 6.46 -35.03 6.55
CA GLY A 102 7.47 -36.09 6.47
C GLY A 102 8.16 -36.23 5.11
N GLY A 103 8.06 -35.22 4.24
CA GLY A 103 8.91 -35.00 3.05
C GLY A 103 9.29 -36.24 2.25
N HIS A 104 8.68 -36.45 1.09
CA HIS A 104 8.99 -37.62 0.27
C HIS A 104 10.45 -37.51 -0.23
N GLU A 105 11.25 -38.56 0.00
CA GLU A 105 12.63 -38.60 -0.51
C GLU A 105 12.61 -38.43 -2.03
N GLY A 106 13.21 -37.34 -2.53
CA GLY A 106 13.30 -37.03 -3.96
C GLY A 106 12.46 -35.85 -4.45
N GLU A 107 11.68 -35.18 -3.60
CA GLU A 107 11.00 -33.93 -4.02
C GLU A 107 11.99 -32.78 -4.27
N ASP A 108 11.94 -32.23 -5.48
CA ASP A 108 12.67 -31.01 -5.85
C ASP A 108 11.82 -29.77 -5.55
N TYR A 109 12.24 -29.01 -4.54
CA TYR A 109 11.58 -27.76 -4.14
C TYR A 109 12.19 -26.50 -4.79
N THR A 110 13.10 -26.64 -5.75
CA THR A 110 13.84 -25.50 -6.36
C THR A 110 12.91 -24.42 -6.89
N VAL A 111 11.86 -24.81 -7.62
CA VAL A 111 10.88 -23.85 -8.16
C VAL A 111 10.14 -23.11 -7.03
N HIS A 112 9.79 -23.81 -5.95
CA HIS A 112 9.08 -23.20 -4.82
C HIS A 112 10.00 -22.29 -4.01
N TYR A 113 11.30 -22.58 -3.93
CA TYR A 113 12.28 -21.66 -3.33
C TYR A 113 12.39 -20.36 -4.13
N ILE A 114 12.48 -20.45 -5.46
CA ILE A 114 12.51 -19.27 -6.35
C ILE A 114 11.22 -18.46 -6.17
N LEU A 115 10.06 -19.12 -6.22
CA LEU A 115 8.76 -18.48 -6.06
C LEU A 115 8.61 -17.85 -4.66
N SER A 116 9.09 -18.50 -3.60
CA SER A 116 9.10 -17.91 -2.25
C SER A 116 9.92 -16.62 -2.16
N GLY A 117 10.97 -16.50 -2.98
CA GLY A 117 11.74 -15.27 -3.16
C GLY A 117 10.90 -14.09 -3.65
N PHE A 118 9.82 -14.34 -4.40
CA PHE A 118 8.89 -13.28 -4.83
C PHE A 118 8.14 -12.64 -3.67
N TYR A 119 7.96 -13.34 -2.54
CA TYR A 119 7.43 -12.70 -1.34
C TYR A 119 8.38 -11.61 -0.82
N ALA A 120 9.66 -11.94 -0.66
CA ALA A 120 10.67 -11.01 -0.17
C ALA A 120 10.87 -9.85 -1.16
N ALA A 121 11.02 -10.16 -2.45
CA ALA A 121 11.17 -9.15 -3.50
C ALA A 121 9.93 -8.24 -3.59
N GLY A 122 8.72 -8.81 -3.56
CA GLY A 122 7.47 -8.05 -3.57
C GLY A 122 7.29 -7.17 -2.33
N THR A 123 7.78 -7.61 -1.17
CA THR A 123 7.74 -6.83 0.08
C THR A 123 8.69 -5.64 0.00
N ILE A 124 9.94 -5.87 -0.40
CA ILE A 124 10.94 -4.81 -0.61
C ILE A 124 10.46 -3.80 -1.65
N TYR A 125 9.92 -4.30 -2.77
CA TYR A 125 9.36 -3.46 -3.82
C TYR A 125 8.22 -2.58 -3.28
N SER A 126 7.29 -3.14 -2.50
CA SER A 126 6.17 -2.39 -1.92
C SER A 126 6.64 -1.30 -0.95
N LEU A 127 7.70 -1.56 -0.17
CA LEU A 127 8.31 -0.57 0.72
C LEU A 127 8.99 0.58 -0.05
N ILE A 128 9.70 0.26 -1.14
CA ILE A 128 10.35 1.26 -1.99
C ILE A 128 9.29 2.08 -2.73
N ASP A 129 8.31 1.42 -3.36
CA ASP A 129 7.26 2.10 -4.13
C ASP A 129 6.32 2.90 -3.22
N THR A 130 6.16 2.56 -1.94
CA THR A 130 5.38 3.38 -0.99
C THR A 130 5.91 4.81 -0.90
N HIS A 131 7.23 5.01 -0.86
CA HIS A 131 7.82 6.35 -0.85
C HIS A 131 7.49 7.12 -2.13
N TYR A 132 7.69 6.48 -3.29
CA TYR A 132 7.35 7.09 -4.58
C TYR A 132 5.86 7.35 -4.74
N ALA A 133 4.99 6.48 -4.23
CA ALA A 133 3.55 6.63 -4.29
C ALA A 133 3.07 7.80 -3.43
N VAL A 134 3.60 7.97 -2.22
CA VAL A 134 3.28 9.13 -1.36
C VAL A 134 3.75 10.43 -2.01
N ARG A 135 4.97 10.43 -2.57
CA ARG A 135 5.51 11.59 -3.28
C ARG A 135 4.66 11.95 -4.49
N ARG A 136 4.33 10.98 -5.36
CA ARG A 136 3.40 11.18 -6.49
C ARG A 136 2.05 11.68 -6.03
N ALA A 137 1.47 11.12 -4.95
CA ALA A 137 0.19 11.58 -4.43
C ALA A 137 0.26 13.05 -4.00
N ASN A 138 1.31 13.45 -3.27
CA ASN A 138 1.52 14.83 -2.85
C ASN A 138 1.81 15.77 -4.04
N GLU A 139 2.54 15.31 -5.05
CA GLU A 139 2.81 16.07 -6.28
C GLU A 139 1.53 16.25 -7.11
N THR A 140 0.71 15.21 -7.30
CA THR A 140 -0.58 15.29 -7.99
C THR A 140 -1.58 16.16 -7.23
N HIS A 141 -1.52 16.21 -5.90
CA HIS A 141 -2.34 17.14 -5.10
C HIS A 141 -1.90 18.61 -5.26
N ASN A 142 -0.62 18.85 -5.54
CA ASN A 142 -0.10 20.18 -5.85
C ASN A 142 -0.24 20.54 -7.35
N ALA A 143 -0.33 19.54 -8.23
CA ALA A 143 -0.43 19.73 -9.66
C ALA A 143 -1.87 20.07 -10.06
N MET A 144 -2.10 21.37 -10.27
CA MET A 144 -3.20 21.97 -11.02
C MET A 144 -4.59 21.89 -10.35
N GLN A 145 -4.91 22.90 -9.55
CA GLN A 145 -6.31 23.21 -9.21
C GLN A 145 -6.91 24.04 -10.35
N ILE A 146 -7.75 23.42 -11.17
CA ILE A 146 -8.60 24.10 -12.15
C ILE A 146 -9.93 24.39 -11.47
N GLY A 147 -10.24 25.67 -11.30
CA GLY A 147 -11.50 26.12 -10.70
C GLY A 147 -12.36 26.88 -11.68
N PHE A 148 -13.67 26.80 -11.49
CA PHE A 148 -14.67 27.60 -12.19
C PHE A 148 -15.50 28.36 -11.17
N ALA A 149 -15.60 29.68 -11.32
CA ALA A 149 -16.47 30.51 -10.50
C ALA A 149 -17.41 31.30 -11.42
N PRO A 150 -18.73 31.26 -11.17
CA PRO A 150 -19.64 32.17 -11.81
C PRO A 150 -19.28 33.60 -11.40
N THR A 151 -19.15 34.48 -12.38
CA THR A 151 -18.86 35.90 -12.16
C THR A 151 -19.81 36.76 -12.98
N LEU A 152 -19.94 38.03 -12.62
CA LEU A 152 -20.64 39.02 -13.43
C LEU A 152 -19.60 39.84 -14.18
N LEU A 153 -19.61 39.75 -15.51
CA LEU A 153 -18.67 40.49 -16.36
C LEU A 153 -19.28 41.82 -16.78
N PRO A 154 -18.56 42.95 -16.65
CA PRO A 154 -19.02 44.24 -17.14
C PRO A 154 -18.99 44.26 -18.67
N THR A 155 -20.09 44.68 -19.28
CA THR A 155 -20.25 44.88 -20.74
C THR A 155 -20.82 46.27 -21.03
N SER A 156 -20.80 46.71 -22.30
CA SER A 156 -21.38 47.99 -22.73
C SER A 156 -22.86 48.16 -22.36
N ASP A 157 -23.57 47.04 -22.15
CA ASP A 157 -25.00 46.99 -21.87
C ASP A 157 -25.31 46.61 -20.40
N GLY A 158 -24.30 46.62 -19.51
CA GLY A 158 -24.45 46.25 -18.10
C GLY A 158 -23.70 44.97 -17.69
N LEU A 159 -24.06 44.39 -16.53
CA LEU A 159 -23.46 43.16 -16.00
C LEU A 159 -24.12 41.92 -16.63
N LYS A 160 -23.32 41.07 -17.28
CA LYS A 160 -23.80 39.79 -17.84
C LYS A 160 -23.21 38.60 -17.06
N PRO A 161 -23.96 37.49 -16.90
CA PRO A 161 -23.42 36.26 -16.33
C PRO A 161 -22.24 35.76 -17.16
N GLY A 162 -21.16 35.38 -16.49
CA GLY A 162 -19.99 34.76 -17.09
C GLY A 162 -19.36 33.75 -16.13
N ALA A 163 -18.27 33.14 -16.56
CA ALA A 163 -17.46 32.27 -15.73
C ALA A 163 -15.99 32.60 -15.93
N ILE A 164 -15.22 32.62 -14.85
CA ILE A 164 -13.77 32.67 -14.90
C ILE A 164 -13.25 31.29 -14.58
N ALA A 165 -12.44 30.76 -15.49
CA ALA A 165 -11.58 29.62 -15.20
C ALA A 165 -10.25 30.16 -14.65
N TRP A 166 -9.75 29.56 -13.56
CA TRP A 166 -8.39 29.79 -13.11
C TRP A 166 -7.64 28.48 -12.96
N ALA A 167 -6.33 28.55 -13.19
CA ALA A 167 -5.40 27.48 -12.88
C ALA A 167 -4.42 28.01 -11.82
N LYS A 168 -4.32 27.30 -10.70
CA LYS A 168 -3.28 27.55 -9.69
C LYS A 168 -2.11 26.59 -9.96
N PHE A 169 -0.93 27.15 -10.22
CA PHE A 169 0.34 26.46 -10.42
C PHE A 169 1.20 26.53 -9.16
#